data_AF-A0A1Q3AWR1-F1
#
_entry.id   AF-A0A1Q3AWR1-F1
#
_cell.length_a   1.000
_cell.length_b   1.000
_cell.length_c   1.000
_cell.angle_alpha   90.00
_cell.angle_beta   90.00
_cell.angle_gamma   90.00
#
_symmetry.space_group_name_H-M   'P 1'
#
loop_
_entity.id
_entity.type
_entity.pdbx_description
1 polymer ?
#
loop_
_entity_poly.entity_id
_entity_poly.type
_entity_poly.pdbx_seq_one_letter_code
_entity_poly.pdbx_strand_id
1 'polypeptide(L)'
;LIFLRHHIDDGLKYEYLTVKNPLELWQNLNYRFEHLKVVVLPKALNDRSQLRFQDFKTVSEYNSTLFKIVSQLKMCGEVITEDMLLEKTYRTFHASNMLLQQQYRLHGFTKYRELIGSLLIAEQNNELLLQNHESYPNSSAHLPEVNAISSDFRGRGRGRGRGRDSERNQNFLGSCNNN
;
A
#
# COMPACT_ATOMS: atom_id res chain seq x y z
N LEU A 1 -29.85 27.62 -28.49
CA LEU A 1 -29.01 26.92 -29.48
C LEU A 1 -27.51 27.11 -29.21
N ILE A 2 -27.05 28.36 -29.13
CA ILE A 2 -25.62 28.72 -28.98
C ILE A 2 -25.01 28.06 -27.75
N PHE A 3 -25.71 28.10 -26.60
CA PHE A 3 -25.24 27.48 -25.36
C PHE A 3 -24.99 25.96 -25.51
N LEU A 4 -25.99 25.19 -25.98
CA LEU A 4 -25.82 23.75 -26.21
C LEU A 4 -24.67 23.46 -27.18
N ARG A 5 -24.60 24.20 -28.28
CA ARG A 5 -23.52 24.03 -29.26
C ARG A 5 -22.15 24.36 -28.70
N HIS A 6 -22.03 25.31 -27.79
CA HIS A 6 -20.75 25.68 -27.21
C HIS A 6 -20.17 24.57 -26.33
N HIS A 7 -21.02 23.83 -25.63
CA HIS A 7 -20.62 22.86 -24.60
C HIS A 7 -20.62 21.39 -25.04
N ILE A 8 -21.08 21.06 -26.25
CA ILE A 8 -20.95 19.70 -26.79
C ILE A 8 -19.61 19.50 -27.49
N ASP A 9 -19.16 18.25 -27.53
CA ASP A 9 -17.95 17.81 -28.23
C ASP A 9 -17.96 18.21 -29.72
N ASP A 10 -16.78 18.51 -30.27
CA ASP A 10 -16.63 18.97 -31.65
C ASP A 10 -17.16 17.96 -32.69
N GLY A 11 -17.04 16.65 -32.42
CA GLY A 11 -17.63 15.62 -33.26
C GLY A 11 -19.16 15.71 -33.31
N LEU A 12 -19.78 15.94 -32.15
CA LEU A 12 -21.24 16.13 -32.05
C LEU A 12 -21.68 17.48 -32.67
N LYS A 13 -20.85 18.53 -32.61
CA LYS A 13 -21.15 19.80 -33.30
C LYS A 13 -21.25 19.60 -34.81
N TYR A 14 -20.32 18.84 -35.40
CA TYR A 14 -20.30 18.54 -36.83
C TYR A 14 -21.50 17.71 -37.27
N GLU A 15 -21.84 16.69 -36.49
CA GLU A 15 -22.95 15.80 -36.82
C GLU A 15 -24.31 16.48 -36.75
N TYR A 16 -24.51 17.37 -35.78
CA TYR A 16 -25.77 18.09 -35.60
C TYR A 16 -25.74 19.51 -36.17
N LEU A 17 -24.82 19.83 -37.09
CA LEU A 17 -24.62 21.19 -37.59
C LEU A 17 -25.86 21.76 -38.31
N THR A 18 -26.67 20.90 -38.93
CA THR A 18 -27.90 21.26 -39.65
C THR A 18 -29.12 21.45 -38.75
N VAL A 19 -29.10 20.95 -37.50
CA VAL A 19 -30.26 21.03 -36.58
C VAL A 19 -30.39 22.45 -36.01
N LYS A 20 -31.33 23.23 -36.55
CA LYS A 20 -31.54 24.63 -36.13
C LYS A 20 -32.39 24.75 -34.86
N ASN A 21 -33.25 23.77 -34.59
CA ASN A 21 -34.12 23.80 -33.42
C ASN A 21 -33.38 23.31 -32.16
N PRO A 22 -33.27 24.14 -31.10
CA PRO A 22 -32.62 23.74 -29.85
C PRO A 22 -33.27 22.54 -29.15
N LEU A 23 -34.60 22.43 -29.23
CA LEU A 23 -35.34 21.35 -28.58
C LEU A 23 -35.04 20.01 -29.28
N GLU A 24 -35.05 20.01 -30.60
CA GLU A 24 -34.70 18.85 -31.42
C GLU A 24 -33.25 18.42 -31.20
N LEU A 25 -32.32 19.38 -31.14
CA LEU A 25 -30.91 19.12 -30.82
C LEU A 25 -30.79 18.44 -29.45
N TRP A 26 -31.47 18.98 -28.44
CA TRP A 26 -31.46 18.40 -27.09
C TRP A 26 -32.05 16.98 -27.08
N GLN A 27 -33.19 16.75 -27.73
CA GLN A 27 -33.83 15.43 -27.80
C GLN A 27 -32.93 14.39 -28.48
N ASN A 28 -32.26 14.77 -29.58
CA ASN A 28 -31.32 13.89 -30.28
C ASN A 28 -30.10 13.53 -29.43
N LEU A 29 -29.51 14.53 -28.75
CA LEU A 29 -28.40 14.32 -27.82
C LEU A 29 -28.82 13.42 -26.65
N ASN A 30 -29.98 13.70 -26.06
CA ASN A 30 -30.51 12.93 -24.95
C ASN A 30 -30.78 11.48 -25.37
N TYR A 31 -31.41 11.25 -26.52
CA TYR A 31 -31.67 9.91 -27.05
C TYR A 31 -30.38 9.09 -27.21
N ARG A 32 -29.34 9.70 -27.78
CA ARG A 32 -28.03 9.06 -27.89
C ARG A 32 -27.40 8.76 -26.54
N PHE A 33 -27.50 9.70 -25.61
CA PHE A 33 -26.97 9.53 -24.27
C PHE A 33 -27.66 8.38 -23.53
N GLU A 34 -28.99 8.27 -23.61
CA GLU A 34 -29.73 7.15 -23.04
C GLU A 34 -29.29 5.81 -23.65
N HIS A 35 -29.07 5.75 -24.97
CA HIS A 35 -28.52 4.55 -25.60
C HIS A 35 -27.10 4.23 -25.12
N LEU A 36 -26.24 5.24 -24.93
CA LEU A 36 -24.89 5.05 -24.39
C LEU A 36 -24.92 4.46 -22.97
N LYS A 37 -25.86 4.87 -22.11
CA LYS A 37 -26.01 4.31 -20.76
C LYS A 37 -26.24 2.79 -20.78
N VAL A 38 -27.00 2.28 -21.76
CA VAL A 38 -27.28 0.84 -21.90
C VAL A 38 -25.99 0.03 -22.06
N VAL A 39 -24.97 0.59 -22.72
CA VAL A 39 -23.68 -0.09 -22.92
C VAL A 39 -22.70 0.20 -21.77
N VAL A 40 -22.69 1.44 -21.28
CA VAL A 40 -21.74 1.88 -20.24
C VAL A 40 -22.07 1.28 -18.88
N LEU A 41 -23.36 1.19 -18.50
CA LEU A 41 -23.78 0.70 -17.19
C LEU A 41 -23.31 -0.72 -16.88
N PRO A 42 -23.58 -1.76 -17.71
CA PRO A 42 -23.15 -3.12 -17.40
C PRO A 42 -21.63 -3.23 -17.32
N LYS A 43 -20.90 -2.49 -18.18
CA LYS A 43 -19.44 -2.43 -18.13
C LYS A 43 -18.94 -1.83 -16.82
N ALA A 44 -19.46 -0.66 -16.44
CA ALA A 44 -19.04 0.03 -15.22
C ALA A 44 -19.38 -0.77 -13.95
N LEU A 45 -20.50 -1.51 -13.94
CA LEU A 45 -20.84 -2.43 -12.85
C LEU A 45 -19.85 -3.60 -12.77
N ASN A 46 -19.48 -4.19 -13.91
CA ASN A 46 -18.46 -5.23 -13.96
C ASN A 46 -17.10 -4.69 -13.47
N ASP A 47 -16.66 -3.56 -14.00
CA ASP A 47 -15.40 -2.92 -13.60
C ASP A 47 -15.40 -2.60 -12.09
N ARG A 48 -16.51 -2.09 -11.55
CA ARG A 48 -16.67 -1.88 -10.09
C ARG A 48 -16.57 -3.18 -9.32
N SER A 49 -17.15 -4.28 -9.81
CA SER A 49 -17.11 -5.57 -9.11
C SER A 49 -15.68 -6.10 -9.04
N GLN A 50 -14.93 -6.00 -10.15
CA GLN A 50 -13.57 -6.52 -10.32
C GLN A 50 -12.50 -5.63 -9.69
N LEU A 51 -12.79 -4.33 -9.48
CA LEU A 51 -11.85 -3.41 -8.87
C LEU A 51 -11.40 -3.90 -7.48
N ARG A 52 -10.09 -4.00 -7.25
CA ARG A 52 -9.51 -4.34 -5.95
C ARG A 52 -8.34 -3.42 -5.63
N PHE A 53 -8.30 -2.89 -4.40
CA PHE A 53 -7.22 -2.02 -3.95
C PHE A 53 -5.84 -2.68 -4.07
N GLN A 54 -5.75 -3.96 -3.72
CA GLN A 54 -4.51 -4.76 -3.81
C GLN A 54 -3.91 -4.92 -5.20
N ASP A 55 -4.67 -4.66 -6.28
CA ASP A 55 -4.18 -4.86 -7.65
C ASP A 55 -3.40 -3.65 -8.18
N PHE A 56 -3.34 -2.56 -7.40
CA PHE A 56 -2.68 -1.31 -7.78
C PHE A 56 -1.34 -1.17 -7.08
N LYS A 57 -0.38 -0.57 -7.78
CA LYS A 57 0.94 -0.30 -7.22
C LYS A 57 0.90 0.90 -6.26
N THR A 58 0.09 1.91 -6.59
CA THR A 58 -0.03 3.13 -5.78
C THR A 58 -1.47 3.43 -5.38
N VAL A 59 -1.63 4.11 -4.26
CA VAL A 59 -2.94 4.59 -3.78
C VAL A 59 -3.57 5.54 -4.80
N SER A 60 -2.76 6.36 -5.48
CA SER A 60 -3.22 7.31 -6.50
C SER A 60 -3.80 6.63 -7.74
N GLU A 61 -3.18 5.55 -8.23
CA GLU A 61 -3.69 4.77 -9.36
C GLU A 61 -5.04 4.14 -9.05
N TYR A 62 -5.17 3.51 -7.87
CA TYR A 62 -6.45 2.99 -7.39
C TYR A 62 -7.50 4.10 -7.32
N ASN A 63 -7.16 5.24 -6.73
CA ASN A 63 -8.10 6.35 -6.54
C ASN A 63 -8.63 6.87 -7.89
N SER A 64 -7.73 7.06 -8.85
CA SER A 64 -8.07 7.52 -10.20
C SER A 64 -9.00 6.54 -10.92
N THR A 65 -8.71 5.23 -10.86
CA THR A 65 -9.55 4.21 -11.50
C THR A 65 -10.92 4.06 -10.82
N LEU A 66 -10.98 4.09 -9.49
CA LEU A 66 -12.23 4.11 -8.75
C LEU A 66 -13.09 5.30 -9.17
N PHE A 67 -12.54 6.51 -9.22
CA PHE A 67 -13.31 7.69 -9.60
C PHE A 67 -13.77 7.69 -11.06
N LYS A 68 -13.00 7.10 -11.99
CA LYS A 68 -13.47 6.88 -13.37
C LYS A 68 -14.72 6.01 -13.40
N ILE A 69 -14.71 4.88 -12.69
CA ILE A 69 -15.85 3.96 -12.60
C ILE A 69 -17.04 4.63 -11.91
N VAL A 70 -16.82 5.29 -10.78
CA VAL A 70 -17.87 6.00 -10.02
C VAL A 70 -18.51 7.09 -10.88
N SER A 71 -17.73 7.82 -11.68
CA SER A 71 -18.24 8.85 -12.59
C SER A 71 -19.16 8.25 -13.65
N GLN A 72 -18.78 7.11 -14.24
CA GLN A 72 -19.62 6.40 -15.22
C GLN A 72 -20.93 5.90 -14.61
N LEU A 73 -20.87 5.32 -13.40
CA LEU A 73 -22.05 4.87 -12.68
C LEU A 73 -23.00 6.02 -12.35
N LYS A 74 -22.47 7.13 -11.81
CA LYS A 74 -23.26 8.34 -11.54
C LYS A 74 -23.89 8.91 -12.82
N MET A 75 -23.16 8.89 -13.93
CA MET A 75 -23.70 9.28 -15.24
C MET A 75 -24.90 8.43 -15.67
N CYS A 76 -24.89 7.14 -15.31
CA CYS A 76 -25.98 6.20 -15.59
C CYS A 76 -27.13 6.29 -14.58
N GLY A 77 -27.06 7.18 -13.59
CA GLY A 77 -28.09 7.36 -12.57
C GLY A 77 -27.92 6.49 -11.31
N GLU A 78 -26.80 5.77 -11.19
CA GLU A 78 -26.52 4.96 -10.01
C GLU A 78 -26.14 5.82 -8.80
N VAL A 79 -26.70 5.48 -7.65
CA VAL A 79 -26.40 6.15 -6.38
C VAL A 79 -25.16 5.51 -5.76
N ILE A 80 -24.08 6.29 -5.67
CA ILE A 80 -22.82 5.89 -5.04
C ILE A 80 -22.61 6.69 -3.77
N THR A 81 -22.67 6.04 -2.61
CA THR A 81 -22.48 6.66 -1.29
C THR A 81 -21.03 6.59 -0.82
N GLU A 82 -20.68 7.41 0.18
CA GLU A 82 -19.36 7.38 0.82
C GLU A 82 -19.05 5.99 1.42
N ASP A 83 -20.00 5.42 2.17
CA ASP A 83 -19.87 4.09 2.79
C ASP A 83 -19.56 3.00 1.77
N MET A 84 -20.19 3.06 0.59
CA MET A 84 -19.91 2.13 -0.49
C MET A 84 -18.45 2.21 -0.98
N LEU A 85 -17.88 3.42 -1.05
CA LEU A 85 -16.49 3.61 -1.47
C LEU A 85 -15.55 3.11 -0.38
N LEU A 86 -15.80 3.51 0.87
CA LEU A 86 -15.05 3.07 2.05
C LEU A 86 -15.02 1.54 2.15
N GLU A 87 -16.17 0.89 2.15
CA GLU A 87 -16.27 -0.57 2.24
C GLU A 87 -15.63 -1.27 1.04
N LYS A 88 -15.75 -0.69 -0.18
CA LYS A 88 -15.09 -1.24 -1.36
C LYS A 88 -13.58 -1.23 -1.20
N THR A 89 -12.99 -0.16 -0.69
CA THR A 89 -11.55 -0.07 -0.42
C THR A 89 -11.15 -1.05 0.68
N TYR A 90 -11.82 -1.03 1.84
CA TYR A 90 -11.48 -1.92 2.95
C TYR A 90 -11.56 -3.40 2.60
N ARG A 91 -12.55 -3.84 1.83
CA ARG A 91 -12.71 -5.27 1.51
C ARG A 91 -11.68 -5.79 0.50
N THR A 92 -10.95 -4.90 -0.14
CA THR A 92 -10.05 -5.26 -1.24
C THR A 92 -8.58 -4.96 -0.95
N PHE A 93 -8.23 -4.76 0.32
CA PHE A 93 -6.83 -4.77 0.78
C PHE A 93 -6.18 -6.12 0.53
N HIS A 94 -4.86 -6.09 0.32
CA HIS A 94 -4.06 -7.30 0.19
C HIS A 94 -4.10 -8.08 1.50
N ALA A 95 -4.09 -9.42 1.42
CA ALA A 95 -4.19 -10.29 2.59
C ALA A 95 -3.09 -10.02 3.65
N SER A 96 -1.88 -9.66 3.21
CA SER A 96 -0.79 -9.28 4.12
C SER A 96 -1.07 -8.00 4.93
N ASN A 97 -2.00 -7.17 4.45
CA ASN A 97 -2.32 -5.87 5.05
C ASN A 97 -3.63 -5.93 5.85
N MET A 98 -4.06 -7.12 6.26
CA MET A 98 -5.30 -7.34 7.02
C MET A 98 -5.32 -6.53 8.34
N LEU A 99 -4.19 -6.43 9.04
CA LEU A 99 -4.10 -5.66 10.29
C LEU A 99 -4.23 -4.16 10.05
N LEU A 100 -3.57 -3.64 9.01
CA LEU A 100 -3.69 -2.25 8.60
C LEU A 100 -5.15 -1.90 8.20
N GLN A 101 -5.80 -2.81 7.47
CA GLN A 101 -7.19 -2.69 7.10
C GLN A 101 -8.12 -2.62 8.33
N GLN A 102 -7.88 -3.44 9.35
CA GLN A 102 -8.62 -3.37 10.61
C GLN A 102 -8.39 -2.04 11.34
N GLN A 103 -7.14 -1.54 11.37
CA GLN A 103 -6.81 -0.27 11.99
C GLN A 103 -7.56 0.91 11.34
N TYR A 104 -7.57 1.00 10.01
CA TYR A 104 -8.31 2.06 9.32
C TYR A 104 -9.83 1.95 9.51
N ARG A 105 -10.37 0.72 9.64
CA ARG A 105 -11.79 0.51 9.98
C ARG A 105 -12.12 1.03 11.38
N LEU A 106 -11.27 0.76 12.36
CA LEU A 106 -11.44 1.23 13.74
C LEU A 106 -11.34 2.75 13.85
N HIS A 107 -10.59 3.40 12.96
CA HIS A 107 -10.52 4.86 12.90
C HIS A 107 -11.88 5.50 12.54
N GLY A 108 -12.79 4.78 11.89
CA GLY A 108 -14.18 5.22 11.70
C GLY A 108 -14.35 6.40 10.73
N PHE A 109 -13.63 6.40 9.61
CA PHE A 109 -13.81 7.42 8.56
C PHE A 109 -15.26 7.47 8.06
N THR A 110 -15.76 8.69 7.85
CA THR A 110 -17.11 8.93 7.31
C THR A 110 -17.10 9.44 5.88
N LYS A 111 -15.94 9.94 5.41
CA LYS A 111 -15.73 10.41 4.05
C LYS A 111 -14.59 9.64 3.40
N TYR A 112 -14.79 9.21 2.16
CA TYR A 112 -13.77 8.51 1.39
C TYR A 112 -12.49 9.34 1.22
N ARG A 113 -12.62 10.67 1.06
CA ARG A 113 -11.48 11.58 0.95
C ARG A 113 -10.54 11.56 2.17
N GLU A 114 -11.06 11.27 3.35
CA GLU A 114 -10.28 11.21 4.58
C GLU A 114 -9.46 9.91 4.60
N LEU A 115 -10.11 8.78 4.31
CA LEU A 115 -9.43 7.49 4.16
C LEU A 115 -8.32 7.55 3.11
N ILE A 116 -8.61 8.04 1.90
CA ILE A 116 -7.62 8.07 0.82
C ILE A 116 -6.47 9.01 1.15
N GLY A 117 -6.74 10.13 1.84
CA GLY A 117 -5.71 11.04 2.32
C GLY A 117 -4.77 10.36 3.33
N SER A 118 -5.32 9.63 4.30
CA SER A 118 -4.51 8.88 5.26
C SER A 118 -3.72 7.74 4.62
N LEU A 119 -4.26 7.07 3.59
CA LEU A 119 -3.54 6.05 2.84
C LEU A 119 -2.37 6.64 2.04
N LEU A 120 -2.57 7.80 1.39
CA LEU A 120 -1.51 8.50 0.66
C LEU A 120 -0.37 8.93 1.58
N ILE A 121 -0.68 9.47 2.76
CA ILE A 121 0.34 9.86 3.75
C ILE A 121 1.13 8.62 4.21
N ALA A 122 0.44 7.50 4.47
CA ALA A 122 1.10 6.27 4.89
C ALA A 122 1.99 5.68 3.78
N GLU A 123 1.54 5.70 2.53
CA GLU A 123 2.32 5.29 1.36
C GLU A 123 3.60 6.13 1.27
N GLN A 124 3.51 7.46 1.34
CA GLN A 124 4.67 8.34 1.26
C GLN A 124 5.65 8.13 2.43
N ASN A 125 5.14 7.92 3.64
CA ASN A 125 5.98 7.64 4.81
C ASN A 125 6.74 6.32 4.64
N ASN A 126 6.09 5.29 4.09
CA ASN A 126 6.75 4.00 3.83
C ASN A 126 7.85 4.13 2.77
N GLU A 127 7.61 4.89 1.70
CA GLU A 127 8.63 5.17 0.69
C GLU A 127 9.86 5.86 1.31
N LEU A 128 9.65 6.87 2.15
CA LEU A 128 10.74 7.58 2.84
C LEU A 128 11.50 6.66 3.80
N LEU A 129 10.80 5.78 4.52
CA LEU A 129 11.44 4.78 5.39
C LEU A 129 12.34 3.84 4.59
N LEU A 130 11.87 3.33 3.45
CA LEU A 130 12.67 2.48 2.57
C LEU A 130 13.91 3.21 2.04
N GLN A 131 13.76 4.47 1.61
CA GLN A 131 14.89 5.30 1.18
C GLN A 131 15.91 5.54 2.29
N ASN A 132 15.46 5.78 3.53
CA ASN A 132 16.35 5.94 4.68
C ASN A 132 17.20 4.69 4.92
N HIS A 133 16.61 3.50 4.79
CA HIS A 133 17.34 2.24 4.90
C HIS A 133 18.36 2.05 3.79
N GLU A 134 18.02 2.41 2.55
CA GLU A 134 18.95 2.32 1.41
C GLU A 134 20.08 3.38 1.47
N SER A 135 19.79 4.56 2.04
CA SER A 135 20.76 5.64 2.23
C SER A 135 21.80 5.39 3.33
N TYR A 136 21.60 4.33 4.15
CA TYR A 136 22.56 3.83 5.12
C TYR A 136 23.27 2.54 4.65
N PRO A 137 24.19 2.60 3.67
CA PRO A 137 25.20 1.56 3.55
C PRO A 137 26.28 1.81 4.62
N ASN A 138 26.47 0.86 5.54
CA ASN A 138 27.65 0.70 6.40
C ASN A 138 27.81 1.61 7.63
N SER A 139 26.93 1.49 8.64
CA SER A 139 27.31 1.88 10.03
C SER A 139 27.36 0.70 11.02
N SER A 140 27.26 -0.55 10.55
CA SER A 140 27.30 -1.71 11.44
C SER A 140 27.97 -2.94 10.81
N ALA A 141 29.29 -2.88 10.61
CA ALA A 141 30.25 -4.00 10.61
C ALA A 141 31.63 -3.46 10.20
N HIS A 142 32.75 -3.62 10.90
CA HIS A 142 33.09 -4.03 12.26
C HIS A 142 34.33 -3.17 12.55
N LEU A 143 34.38 -2.41 13.65
CA LEU A 143 35.68 -1.94 14.11
C LEU A 143 36.48 -3.20 14.47
N PRO A 144 37.69 -3.43 13.91
CA PRO A 144 38.53 -4.48 14.45
C PRO A 144 38.85 -4.07 15.89
N GLU A 145 38.49 -4.94 16.82
CA GLU A 145 38.86 -4.84 18.22
C GLU A 145 40.39 -4.90 18.29
N VAL A 146 41.05 -3.74 18.24
CA VAL A 146 42.50 -3.62 18.44
C VAL A 146 42.75 -3.74 19.94
N ASN A 147 42.86 -4.97 20.43
CA ASN A 147 43.44 -5.26 21.73
C ASN A 147 44.95 -5.01 21.67
N ALA A 148 45.35 -3.75 21.78
CA ALA A 148 46.68 -3.34 22.14
C ALA A 148 46.75 -3.09 23.65
N ILE A 149 47.06 -4.13 24.43
CA ILE A 149 47.62 -3.94 25.77
C ILE A 149 49.05 -4.48 25.73
N SER A 150 49.97 -3.55 25.50
CA SER A 150 51.33 -3.65 25.99
C SER A 150 51.29 -3.51 27.51
N SER A 151 51.81 -4.52 28.23
CA SER A 151 52.43 -4.29 29.53
C SER A 151 53.56 -5.27 29.73
N ASP A 152 54.78 -4.72 29.67
CA ASP A 152 56.04 -5.38 29.98
C ASP A 152 56.10 -5.78 31.44
N PHE A 153 56.16 -7.08 31.76
CA PHE A 153 56.86 -7.57 32.94
C PHE A 153 57.50 -8.94 32.70
N ARG A 154 58.83 -8.90 32.52
CA ARG A 154 59.86 -9.78 33.11
C ARG A 154 59.56 -11.28 33.22
N GLY A 155 60.40 -12.10 32.59
CA GLY A 155 60.66 -13.44 33.15
C GLY A 155 61.23 -14.47 32.19
N ARG A 156 62.54 -14.71 32.30
CA ARG A 156 63.28 -15.83 31.71
C ARG A 156 62.64 -17.20 32.05
N GLY A 157 62.75 -18.16 31.13
CA GLY A 157 62.77 -19.58 31.53
C GLY A 157 62.28 -20.59 30.50
N ARG A 158 63.10 -20.91 29.50
CA ARG A 158 62.97 -22.16 28.74
C ARG A 158 63.63 -23.30 29.55
N GLY A 159 62.85 -24.34 29.85
CA GLY A 159 63.33 -25.73 29.78
C GLY A 159 63.66 -26.48 31.08
N ARG A 160 63.10 -27.71 31.13
CA ARG A 160 63.66 -29.00 31.61
C ARG A 160 63.82 -29.26 33.12
N GLY A 161 63.20 -30.38 33.56
CA GLY A 161 63.57 -31.19 34.74
C GLY A 161 62.34 -31.58 35.57
N ARG A 162 61.81 -32.82 35.47
CA ARG A 162 62.16 -34.07 36.21
C ARG A 162 61.87 -34.04 37.73
N GLY A 163 61.03 -34.98 38.17
CA GLY A 163 60.75 -35.37 39.57
C GLY A 163 59.23 -35.48 39.80
N ARG A 164 58.57 -36.64 39.59
CA ARG A 164 58.46 -37.85 40.43
C ARG A 164 58.04 -37.58 41.88
N ASP A 165 57.00 -38.33 42.26
CA ASP A 165 56.49 -38.69 43.60
C ASP A 165 55.24 -37.91 44.02
N SER A 166 54.24 -38.47 44.69
CA SER A 166 53.76 -39.84 44.90
C SER A 166 52.47 -39.66 45.72
N GLU A 167 51.52 -40.58 45.53
CA GLU A 167 50.59 -41.06 46.56
C GLU A 167 49.36 -40.26 47.03
N ARG A 168 48.26 -41.04 46.99
CA ARG A 168 47.15 -41.14 47.96
C ARG A 168 46.09 -40.05 47.93
N ASN A 169 44.80 -40.33 48.12
CA ASN A 169 43.95 -41.53 48.07
C ASN A 169 42.53 -41.01 48.38
N GLN A 170 41.50 -41.79 48.04
CA GLN A 170 40.15 -41.80 48.64
C GLN A 170 39.09 -40.78 48.16
N ASN A 171 38.26 -41.26 47.22
CA ASN A 171 36.84 -41.59 47.39
C ASN A 171 35.99 -40.70 48.31
N PHE A 172 34.91 -40.11 47.76
CA PHE A 172 33.50 -40.20 48.19
C PHE A 172 32.66 -39.50 47.09
N LEU A 173 32.06 -40.22 46.13
CA LEU A 173 30.67 -40.71 46.14
C LEU A 173 29.65 -39.71 46.70
N GLY A 174 28.77 -39.23 45.81
CA GLY A 174 27.61 -38.40 46.16
C GLY A 174 26.82 -37.99 44.90
N SER A 175 26.07 -38.95 44.34
CA SER A 175 25.20 -38.81 43.17
C SER A 175 24.01 -37.87 43.39
N CYS A 176 23.71 -37.10 42.35
CA CYS A 176 22.45 -36.99 41.61
C CYS A 176 21.09 -36.74 42.32
N ASN A 177 20.44 -35.70 41.76
CA ASN A 177 19.01 -35.59 41.36
C ASN A 177 17.98 -35.15 42.39
N ASN A 178 17.45 -33.94 42.14
CA ASN A 178 16.12 -33.51 42.55
C ASN A 178 15.20 -33.56 41.31
N ASN A 179 14.04 -34.20 41.47
CA ASN A 179 12.82 -33.87 40.72
C ASN A 179 12.17 -32.64 41.36
#